data_AF-A0A9E3PSC4-F1
#
_entry.id   AF-A0A9E3PSC4-F1
#
_cell.length_a   1.000
_cell.length_b   1.000
_cell.length_c   1.000
_cell.angle_alpha   90.00
_cell.angle_beta   90.00
_cell.angle_gamma   90.00
#
_symmetry.space_group_name_H-M   'P 1'
#
loop_
_entity.id
_entity.type
_entity.pdbx_description
1 polymer ?
#
loop_
_entity_poly.entity_id
_entity_poly.type
_entity_poly.pdbx_seq_one_letter_code
_entity_poly.pdbx_strand_id
1 'polypeptide(L)'
;MKLTEEIAKSRTLLALIALAFAAIALLSDRPWNAATSYRIVEIAALPDDPRLAQLRRYTEIGSGAIAYLPGEERPAMRAPQPLKIGWAYSEFSLLKLPFWASGEIGLVTYLETPTWRHFAIISPGQRPLLDELIGSEIVAENGFRWYRHVWGWLFVAAMLLWTWLRHREDLAREEAHWAA
;
A
#
# COMPACT_ATOMS: atom_id res chain seq x y z
N MET A 1 -4.17 41.97 -15.49
CA MET A 1 -3.23 41.44 -14.47
C MET A 1 -3.79 40.24 -13.70
N LYS A 2 -5.08 40.21 -13.29
CA LYS A 2 -5.65 39.05 -12.58
C LYS A 2 -5.71 37.75 -13.41
N LEU A 3 -6.12 37.83 -14.68
CA LEU A 3 -6.27 36.66 -15.57
C LEU A 3 -4.95 35.91 -15.80
N THR A 4 -3.84 36.62 -15.96
CA THR A 4 -2.51 36.01 -16.16
C THR A 4 -2.02 35.25 -14.94
N GLU A 5 -2.40 35.69 -13.74
CA GLU A 5 -2.04 35.04 -12.47
C GLU A 5 -2.84 33.73 -12.28
N GLU A 6 -4.13 33.73 -12.63
CA GLU A 6 -4.98 32.53 -12.57
C GLU A 6 -4.50 31.44 -13.52
N ILE A 7 -4.19 31.80 -14.78
CA ILE A 7 -3.62 30.88 -15.78
C ILE A 7 -2.29 30.28 -15.31
N ALA A 8 -1.47 31.05 -14.60
CA ALA A 8 -0.22 30.53 -14.04
C ALA A 8 -0.50 29.46 -12.97
N LYS A 9 -1.51 29.66 -12.12
CA LYS A 9 -1.87 28.73 -11.03
C LYS A 9 -2.31 27.35 -11.54
N SER A 10 -3.20 27.28 -12.53
CA SER A 10 -3.65 25.97 -13.06
C SER A 10 -2.53 25.19 -13.73
N ARG A 11 -1.65 25.88 -14.47
CA ARG A 11 -0.47 25.28 -15.12
C ARG A 11 0.52 24.76 -14.09
N THR A 12 0.81 25.53 -13.05
CA THR A 12 1.67 25.09 -11.94
C THR A 12 1.09 23.87 -11.24
N LEU A 13 -0.21 23.87 -10.94
CA LEU A 13 -0.87 22.73 -10.32
C LEU A 13 -0.77 21.46 -11.19
N LEU A 14 -1.03 21.58 -12.50
CA LEU A 14 -0.91 20.46 -13.44
C LEU A 14 0.51 19.91 -13.49
N ALA A 15 1.52 20.77 -13.52
CA ALA A 15 2.92 20.37 -13.50
C ALA A 15 3.28 19.60 -12.22
N LEU A 16 2.78 20.04 -11.06
CA LEU A 16 2.97 19.33 -9.79
C LEU A 16 2.28 17.97 -9.77
N ILE A 17 1.04 17.89 -10.28
CA ILE A 17 0.32 16.62 -10.42
C ILE A 17 1.10 15.66 -11.31
N ALA A 18 1.59 16.13 -12.47
CA ALA A 18 2.35 15.32 -13.41
C ALA A 18 3.68 14.83 -12.81
N LEU A 19 4.40 15.70 -12.08
CA LEU A 19 5.64 15.34 -11.40
C LEU A 19 5.41 14.29 -10.31
N ALA A 20 4.38 14.47 -9.47
CA ALA A 20 4.03 13.52 -8.43
C ALA A 20 3.63 12.16 -9.06
N PHE A 21 2.82 12.18 -10.12
CA PHE A 21 2.44 10.98 -10.83
C PHE A 21 3.64 10.25 -11.45
N ALA A 22 4.58 10.99 -12.04
CA ALA A 22 5.82 10.40 -12.57
C ALA A 22 6.65 9.74 -11.47
N ALA A 23 6.81 10.37 -10.30
CA ALA A 23 7.49 9.78 -9.16
C ALA A 23 6.82 8.48 -8.69
N ILE A 24 5.48 8.47 -8.60
CA ILE A 24 4.70 7.28 -8.24
C ILE A 24 4.87 6.18 -9.30
N ALA A 25 4.85 6.54 -10.59
CA ALA A 25 5.00 5.60 -11.68
C ALA A 25 6.35 4.86 -11.62
N LEU A 26 7.39 5.52 -11.14
CA LEU A 26 8.74 4.98 -11.01
C LEU A 26 8.96 4.21 -9.70
N LEU A 27 8.40 4.69 -8.59
CA LEU A 27 8.72 4.18 -7.24
C LEU A 27 7.69 3.18 -6.70
N SER A 28 6.47 3.17 -7.22
CA SER A 28 5.40 2.28 -6.76
C SER A 28 5.48 0.93 -7.47
N ASP A 29 5.45 -0.14 -6.69
CA ASP A 29 5.39 -1.55 -7.10
C ASP A 29 3.96 -2.02 -7.46
N ARG A 30 2.98 -1.13 -7.32
CA ARG A 30 1.58 -1.42 -7.58
C ARG A 30 1.28 -1.62 -9.07
N PRO A 31 0.20 -2.33 -9.42
CA PRO A 31 -0.21 -2.53 -10.80
C PRO A 31 -0.74 -1.24 -11.44
N TRP A 32 -0.64 -1.18 -12.77
CA TRP A 32 -1.21 -0.10 -13.57
C TRP A 32 -2.74 -0.22 -13.72
N ASN A 33 -3.24 -1.45 -13.86
CA ASN A 33 -4.66 -1.76 -13.97
C ASN A 33 -5.34 -1.75 -12.59
N ALA A 34 -6.66 -1.56 -12.61
CA ALA A 34 -7.49 -1.76 -11.42
C ALA A 34 -7.31 -3.20 -10.92
N ALA A 35 -6.89 -3.36 -9.68
CA ALA A 35 -6.70 -4.67 -9.07
C ALA A 35 -6.84 -4.60 -7.55
N THR A 36 -7.45 -5.65 -7.01
CA THR A 36 -7.37 -5.96 -5.58
C THR A 36 -6.25 -6.96 -5.36
N SER A 37 -5.25 -6.59 -4.56
CA SER A 37 -4.11 -7.44 -4.25
C SER A 37 -4.03 -7.69 -2.75
N TYR A 38 -3.60 -8.89 -2.36
CA TYR A 38 -3.29 -9.19 -0.97
C TYR A 38 -1.83 -8.87 -0.71
N ARG A 39 -1.55 -8.24 0.43
CA ARG A 39 -0.20 -7.82 0.81
C ARG A 39 0.03 -8.13 2.28
N ILE A 40 1.30 -8.25 2.67
CA ILE A 40 1.72 -8.41 4.06
C ILE A 40 2.69 -7.26 4.37
N VAL A 41 2.39 -6.47 5.40
CA VAL A 41 3.39 -5.57 6.00
C VAL A 41 4.18 -6.38 7.02
N GLU A 42 5.47 -6.60 6.74
CA GLU A 42 6.37 -7.24 7.70
C GLU A 42 6.44 -6.42 9.00
N ILE A 43 6.32 -7.10 10.13
CA ILE A 43 6.47 -6.50 11.47
C ILE A 43 7.83 -6.90 12.05
N ALA A 44 8.10 -8.21 12.09
CA ALA A 44 9.33 -8.74 12.63
C ALA A 44 9.64 -10.15 12.07
N ALA A 45 10.93 -10.47 12.01
CA ALA A 45 11.38 -11.85 11.87
C ALA A 45 11.43 -12.50 13.27
N LEU A 46 10.87 -13.69 13.41
CA LEU A 46 10.91 -14.45 14.65
C LEU A 46 12.26 -15.16 14.82
N PRO A 47 12.75 -15.30 16.07
CA PRO A 47 13.93 -16.10 16.35
C PRO A 47 13.68 -17.57 16.04
N ASP A 48 14.77 -18.33 15.83
CA ASP A 48 14.68 -19.78 15.68
C ASP A 48 14.51 -20.43 17.07
N ASP A 49 13.27 -20.50 17.55
CA ASP A 49 12.90 -21.07 18.85
C ASP A 49 12.12 -22.39 18.66
N PRO A 50 12.48 -23.49 19.34
CA PRO A 50 11.74 -24.76 19.28
C PRO A 50 10.25 -24.65 19.62
N ARG A 51 9.85 -23.69 20.45
CA ARG A 51 8.45 -23.40 20.79
C ARG A 51 7.63 -22.95 19.59
N LEU A 52 8.30 -22.40 18.55
CA LEU A 52 7.66 -21.98 17.30
C LEU A 52 7.53 -23.11 16.27
N ALA A 53 8.03 -24.33 16.55
CA ALA A 53 8.01 -25.42 15.58
C ALA A 53 6.60 -25.76 15.08
N GLN A 54 5.59 -25.73 15.98
CA GLN A 54 4.21 -25.96 15.60
C GLN A 54 3.67 -24.84 14.71
N LEU A 55 3.98 -23.58 15.05
CA LEU A 55 3.54 -22.40 14.28
C LEU A 55 4.19 -22.36 12.90
N ARG A 56 5.48 -22.69 12.82
CA ARG A 56 6.21 -22.87 11.57
C ARG A 56 5.53 -23.94 10.71
N ARG A 57 5.31 -25.14 11.25
CA ARG A 57 4.66 -26.23 10.52
C ARG A 57 3.27 -25.85 10.02
N TYR A 58 2.49 -25.14 10.84
CA TYR A 58 1.18 -24.63 10.43
C TYR A 58 1.28 -23.60 9.31
N THR A 59 2.29 -22.72 9.34
CA THR A 59 2.57 -21.73 8.29
C THR A 59 3.06 -22.37 6.99
N GLU A 60 3.88 -23.42 7.08
CA GLU A 60 4.37 -24.19 5.92
C GLU A 60 3.24 -24.92 5.19
N ILE A 61 2.30 -25.51 5.93
CA ILE A 61 1.08 -26.09 5.37
C ILE A 61 0.19 -24.97 4.81
N GLY A 62 0.13 -23.84 5.52
CA GLY A 62 -0.50 -22.59 5.10
C GLY A 62 -2.02 -22.58 5.32
N SER A 63 -2.54 -21.42 5.72
CA SER A 63 -3.95 -21.06 5.57
C SER A 63 -4.23 -20.44 4.20
N GLY A 64 -3.18 -19.99 3.49
CA GLY A 64 -3.26 -19.42 2.16
C GLY A 64 -1.88 -19.05 1.62
N ALA A 65 -1.85 -18.57 0.38
CA ALA A 65 -0.65 -18.09 -0.29
C ALA A 65 -0.92 -16.74 -0.95
N ILE A 66 0.02 -15.80 -0.81
CA ILE A 66 -0.02 -14.48 -1.44
C ILE A 66 1.08 -14.42 -2.50
N ALA A 67 0.71 -14.07 -3.74
CA ALA A 67 1.67 -13.90 -4.81
C ALA A 67 2.53 -12.63 -4.61
N TYR A 68 3.78 -12.67 -5.06
CA TYR A 68 4.61 -11.47 -5.14
C TYR A 68 4.08 -10.50 -6.19
N LEU A 69 4.18 -9.21 -5.91
CA LEU A 69 3.91 -8.21 -6.93
C LEU A 69 5.06 -8.13 -7.95
N PRO A 70 4.78 -7.66 -9.18
CA PRO A 70 5.81 -7.43 -10.17
C PRO A 70 6.88 -6.47 -9.63
N GLY A 71 8.14 -6.91 -9.63
CA GLY A 71 9.28 -6.10 -9.15
C GLY A 71 9.62 -6.25 -7.67
N GLU A 72 8.82 -6.98 -6.88
CA GLU A 72 9.20 -7.33 -5.51
C GLU A 72 10.38 -8.31 -5.51
N GLU A 73 11.31 -8.10 -4.58
CA GLU A 73 12.43 -9.02 -4.33
C GLU A 73 11.89 -10.38 -3.85
N ARG A 74 12.49 -11.45 -4.36
CA ARG A 74 12.12 -12.83 -4.03
C ARG A 74 13.25 -13.52 -3.29
N PRO A 75 12.95 -14.30 -2.25
CA PRO A 75 13.98 -15.04 -1.53
C PRO A 75 14.66 -16.06 -2.44
N ALA A 76 15.95 -16.29 -2.22
CA ALA A 76 16.69 -17.35 -2.89
C ALA A 76 16.23 -18.74 -2.41
N MET A 77 16.25 -19.72 -3.33
CA MET A 77 15.75 -21.09 -3.12
C MET A 77 16.45 -21.92 -2.02
N ARG A 78 17.57 -21.47 -1.44
CA ARG A 78 18.54 -22.39 -0.80
C ARG A 78 18.69 -22.31 0.72
N ALA A 79 18.04 -21.39 1.41
CA ALA A 79 18.17 -21.27 2.87
C ALA A 79 16.81 -21.46 3.58
N PRO A 80 16.79 -22.13 4.76
CA PRO A 80 15.62 -22.12 5.64
C PRO A 80 15.23 -20.66 5.92
N GLN A 81 14.03 -20.26 5.51
CA GLN A 81 13.58 -18.90 5.74
C GLN A 81 13.16 -18.75 7.20
N PRO A 82 13.52 -17.65 7.87
CA PRO A 82 13.02 -17.35 9.19
C PRO A 82 11.49 -17.23 9.13
N LEU A 83 10.81 -17.69 10.18
CA LEU A 83 9.39 -17.44 10.32
C LEU A 83 9.20 -15.95 10.56
N LYS A 84 8.32 -15.30 9.80
CA LYS A 84 8.08 -13.86 9.93
C LYS A 84 6.68 -13.62 10.45
N ILE A 85 6.47 -12.48 11.09
CA ILE A 85 5.15 -11.96 11.43
C ILE A 85 4.89 -10.72 10.60
N GLY A 86 3.67 -10.61 10.12
CA GLY A 86 3.22 -9.41 9.44
C GLY A 86 1.73 -9.19 9.59
N TRP A 87 1.29 -8.02 9.14
CA TRP A 87 -0.12 -7.70 9.01
C TRP A 87 -0.56 -7.92 7.57
N ALA A 88 -1.43 -8.91 7.35
CA ALA A 88 -2.02 -9.18 6.05
C ALA A 88 -3.25 -8.30 5.81
N TYR A 89 -3.35 -7.75 4.61
CA TYR A 89 -4.43 -6.87 4.20
C TYR A 89 -4.71 -7.03 2.71
N SER A 90 -5.92 -6.64 2.27
CA SER A 90 -6.24 -6.47 0.87
C SER A 90 -6.17 -4.99 0.51
N GLU A 91 -5.64 -4.66 -0.68
CA GLU A 91 -5.49 -3.30 -1.18
C GLU A 91 -6.07 -3.21 -2.59
N PHE A 92 -7.00 -2.27 -2.78
CA PHE A 92 -7.47 -1.88 -4.10
C PHE A 92 -6.58 -0.75 -4.64
N SER A 93 -6.03 -0.99 -5.82
CA SER A 93 -5.13 -0.05 -6.47
C SER A 93 -5.47 0.13 -7.96
N LEU A 94 -5.17 1.32 -8.48
CA LEU A 94 -5.33 1.70 -9.89
C LEU A 94 -4.26 2.74 -10.23
N LEU A 95 -3.64 2.65 -11.42
CA LEU A 95 -2.56 3.56 -11.85
C LEU A 95 -1.40 3.64 -10.84
N LYS A 96 -1.07 2.52 -10.20
CA LYS A 96 -0.08 2.42 -9.12
C LYS A 96 -0.41 3.23 -7.85
N LEU A 97 -1.65 3.70 -7.70
CA LEU A 97 -2.17 4.43 -6.55
C LEU A 97 -3.09 3.52 -5.72
N PRO A 98 -2.94 3.48 -4.38
CA PRO A 98 -3.88 2.78 -3.50
C PRO A 98 -5.06 3.70 -3.16
N PHE A 99 -6.27 3.17 -3.32
CA PHE A 99 -7.51 3.91 -3.06
C PHE A 99 -8.24 3.43 -1.81
N TRP A 100 -8.09 2.15 -1.49
CA TRP A 100 -8.70 1.54 -0.31
C TRP A 100 -7.89 0.33 0.12
N ALA A 101 -7.96 0.00 1.40
CA ALA A 101 -7.45 -1.27 1.91
C ALA A 101 -8.30 -1.78 3.08
N SER A 102 -8.39 -3.10 3.20
CA SER A 102 -9.09 -3.78 4.29
C SER A 102 -8.13 -4.67 5.08
N GLY A 103 -8.13 -4.50 6.40
CA GLY A 103 -7.34 -5.29 7.34
C GLY A 103 -8.01 -6.59 7.80
N GLU A 104 -8.98 -7.13 7.04
CA GLU A 104 -9.80 -8.29 7.40
C GLU A 104 -8.99 -9.56 7.75
N ILE A 105 -7.82 -9.76 7.15
CA ILE A 105 -6.99 -10.94 7.44
C ILE A 105 -6.26 -10.78 8.78
N GLY A 106 -5.72 -9.59 9.04
CA GLY A 106 -5.11 -9.24 10.31
C GLY A 106 -3.69 -9.78 10.48
N LEU A 107 -3.35 -10.14 11.72
CA LEU A 107 -2.01 -10.61 12.08
C LEU A 107 -1.77 -12.04 11.57
N VAL A 108 -0.69 -12.24 10.83
CA VAL A 108 -0.32 -13.53 10.25
C VAL A 108 1.14 -13.86 10.52
N THR A 109 1.46 -15.15 10.63
CA THR A 109 2.82 -15.62 10.36
C THR A 109 2.95 -15.91 8.88
N TYR A 110 4.13 -15.71 8.32
CA TYR A 110 4.40 -16.08 6.93
C TYR A 110 5.82 -16.57 6.71
N LEU A 111 5.95 -17.35 5.65
CA LEU A 111 7.20 -17.84 5.09
C LEU A 111 7.26 -17.43 3.63
N GLU A 112 8.41 -16.93 3.24
CA GLU A 112 8.68 -16.52 1.87
C GLU A 112 9.20 -17.72 1.09
N THR A 113 8.53 -18.06 -0.01
CA THR A 113 9.04 -19.02 -1.00
C THR A 113 9.46 -18.27 -2.25
N PRO A 114 10.18 -18.88 -3.20
CA PRO A 114 10.57 -18.23 -4.45
C PRO A 114 9.39 -17.76 -5.32
N THR A 115 8.19 -18.25 -5.03
CA THR A 115 7.00 -18.05 -5.87
C THR A 115 5.84 -17.41 -5.11
N TRP A 116 5.69 -17.66 -3.81
CA TRP A 116 4.59 -17.15 -2.99
C TRP A 116 5.04 -16.82 -1.57
N ARG A 117 4.20 -16.09 -0.83
CA ARG A 117 4.28 -15.99 0.63
C ARG A 117 3.21 -16.90 1.22
N HIS A 118 3.62 -18.00 1.83
CA HIS A 118 2.69 -18.85 2.58
C HIS A 118 2.41 -18.19 3.91
N PHE A 119 1.15 -18.05 4.29
CA PHE A 119 0.79 -17.42 5.54
C PHE A 119 -0.20 -18.25 6.33
N ALA A 120 -0.19 -18.05 7.63
CA ALA A 120 -1.14 -18.62 8.57
C ALA A 120 -1.68 -17.52 9.49
N ILE A 121 -2.99 -17.55 9.72
CA ILE A 121 -3.65 -16.59 10.61
C ILE A 121 -3.27 -16.93 12.05
N ILE A 122 -2.81 -15.92 12.81
CA ILE A 122 -2.46 -16.09 14.21
C ILE A 122 -3.73 -16.09 15.05
N SER A 123 -3.99 -17.20 15.73
CA SER A 123 -5.11 -17.32 16.67
C SER A 123 -4.85 -16.47 17.93
N PRO A 124 -5.90 -15.98 18.62
CA PRO A 124 -5.73 -15.20 19.85
C PRO A 124 -4.89 -15.90 20.93
N GLY A 125 -4.97 -17.24 21.03
CA GLY A 125 -4.21 -18.02 22.01
C GLY A 125 -2.71 -18.10 21.72
N GLN A 126 -2.26 -17.81 20.49
CA GLN A 126 -0.84 -17.81 20.12
C GLN A 126 -0.17 -16.45 20.38
N ARG A 127 -0.94 -15.38 20.56
CA ARG A 127 -0.40 -14.02 20.71
C ARG A 127 0.53 -13.84 21.91
N PRO A 128 0.20 -14.34 23.12
CA PRO A 128 1.08 -14.14 24.28
C PRO A 128 2.47 -14.74 24.08
N LEU A 129 2.57 -15.89 23.40
CA LEU A 129 3.85 -16.50 23.06
C LEU A 129 4.65 -15.62 22.08
N LEU A 130 3.99 -15.00 21.11
CA LEU A 130 4.65 -14.13 20.14
C LEU A 130 5.12 -12.82 20.78
N ASP A 131 4.28 -12.21 21.63
CA ASP A 131 4.63 -10.99 22.37
C ASP A 131 5.82 -11.25 23.33
N GLU A 132 5.85 -12.41 24.00
CA GLU A 132 6.99 -12.84 24.84
C GLU A 132 8.28 -12.97 24.03
N LEU A 133 8.21 -13.56 22.83
CA LEU A 133 9.38 -13.82 21.99
C LEU A 133 9.93 -12.56 21.32
N ILE A 134 9.07 -11.61 20.97
CA ILE A 134 9.46 -10.34 20.34
C ILE A 134 9.85 -9.30 21.39
N GLY A 135 9.37 -9.44 22.63
CA GLY A 135 9.63 -8.51 23.72
C GLY A 135 8.84 -7.20 23.60
N SER A 136 7.78 -7.15 22.77
CA SER A 136 6.86 -6.01 22.66
C SER A 136 5.44 -6.47 22.36
N GLU A 137 4.46 -5.60 22.61
CA GLU A 137 3.06 -5.84 22.25
C GLU A 137 2.85 -5.63 20.75
N ILE A 138 2.91 -6.73 19.98
CA ILE A 138 2.92 -6.70 18.51
C ILE A 138 1.69 -5.97 17.97
N VAL A 139 0.53 -6.21 18.57
CA VAL A 139 -0.77 -5.69 18.10
C VAL A 139 -0.93 -4.20 18.38
N ALA A 140 -0.43 -3.71 19.52
CA ALA A 140 -0.60 -2.30 19.92
C ALA A 140 0.20 -1.36 19.01
N GLU A 141 1.41 -1.78 18.60
CA GLU A 141 2.33 -0.95 17.83
C GLU A 141 2.11 -1.02 16.31
N ASN A 142 1.61 -2.17 15.82
CA ASN A 142 1.63 -2.52 14.40
C ASN A 142 0.23 -2.72 13.79
N GLY A 143 -0.79 -2.12 14.40
CA GLY A 143 -2.15 -2.14 13.86
C GLY A 143 -2.28 -1.58 12.44
N PHE A 144 -3.35 -1.96 11.75
CA PHE A 144 -3.64 -1.55 10.38
C PHE A 144 -3.81 -0.03 10.24
N ARG A 145 -2.82 0.64 9.63
CA ARG A 145 -2.81 2.10 9.41
C ARG A 145 -3.49 2.43 8.08
N TRP A 146 -4.82 2.33 8.04
CA TRP A 146 -5.64 2.52 6.83
C TRP A 146 -5.29 3.79 6.02
N TYR A 147 -4.92 4.89 6.70
CA TYR A 147 -4.56 6.16 6.07
C TYR A 147 -3.35 6.05 5.12
N ARG A 148 -2.49 5.05 5.28
CA ARG A 148 -1.36 4.77 4.37
C ARG A 148 -1.80 4.18 3.02
N HIS A 149 -3.08 3.81 2.88
CA HIS A 149 -3.61 3.07 1.73
C HIS A 149 -4.76 3.78 1.00
N VAL A 150 -5.00 5.05 1.31
CA VAL A 150 -6.11 5.85 0.73
C VAL A 150 -5.62 7.13 0.04
N TRP A 151 -4.31 7.32 -0.09
CA TRP A 151 -3.75 8.55 -0.64
C TRP A 151 -3.96 8.69 -2.15
N GLY A 152 -4.39 7.64 -2.87
CA GLY A 152 -4.83 7.74 -4.27
C GLY A 152 -6.01 8.72 -4.45
N TRP A 153 -6.82 8.94 -3.42
CA TRP A 153 -7.88 9.95 -3.43
C TRP A 153 -7.34 11.39 -3.53
N LEU A 154 -6.11 11.65 -3.06
CA LEU A 154 -5.48 12.96 -3.21
C LEU A 154 -5.24 13.30 -4.69
N PHE A 155 -4.91 12.29 -5.52
CA PHE A 155 -4.75 12.48 -6.96
C PHE A 155 -6.08 12.86 -7.62
N VAL A 156 -7.17 12.17 -7.26
CA VAL A 156 -8.52 12.49 -7.75
C VAL A 156 -8.93 13.90 -7.33
N ALA A 157 -8.73 14.26 -6.06
CA ALA A 157 -9.02 15.59 -5.56
C ALA A 157 -8.21 16.67 -6.30
N ALA A 158 -6.92 16.43 -6.57
CA ALA A 158 -6.06 17.35 -7.31
C ALA A 158 -6.50 17.52 -8.77
N MET A 159 -6.91 16.44 -9.44
CA MET A 159 -7.43 16.48 -10.80
C MET A 159 -8.77 17.23 -10.89
N LEU A 160 -9.67 17.01 -9.92
CA LEU A 160 -10.92 17.75 -9.80
C LEU A 160 -10.67 19.24 -9.56
N LEU A 161 -9.76 19.58 -8.65
CA LEU A 161 -9.36 20.96 -8.38
C LEU A 161 -8.79 21.64 -9.62
N TRP A 162 -7.90 20.95 -10.35
CA TRP A 162 -7.33 21.45 -11.60
C TRP A 162 -8.42 21.71 -12.66
N THR A 163 -9.35 20.76 -12.83
CA THR A 163 -10.45 20.88 -13.79
C THR A 163 -11.36 22.06 -13.45
N TRP A 164 -11.66 22.25 -12.16
CA TRP A 164 -12.44 23.38 -11.67
C TRP A 164 -11.74 24.72 -11.92
N LEU A 165 -10.43 24.82 -11.63
CA LEU A 165 -9.65 26.02 -11.91
C LEU A 165 -9.63 26.35 -13.40
N ARG A 166 -9.45 25.34 -14.26
CA ARG A 166 -9.46 25.52 -15.71
C ARG A 166 -10.82 26.02 -16.20
N HIS A 167 -11.92 25.45 -15.70
CA HIS A 167 -13.26 25.89 -16.05
C HIS A 167 -13.48 27.37 -15.69
N ARG A 168 -13.00 27.81 -14.52
CA ARG A 168 -13.06 29.22 -14.12
C ARG A 168 -12.27 30.14 -15.04
N GLU A 169 -11.09 29.71 -15.48
CA GLU A 169 -10.29 30.48 -16.45
C GLU A 169 -10.98 30.60 -17.80
N ASP A 170 -11.62 29.54 -18.27
CA ASP A 170 -12.31 29.53 -19.56
C ASP A 170 -13.52 30.49 -19.54
N LEU A 171 -14.31 30.49 -18.46
CA LEU A 171 -15.38 31.48 -18.25
C LEU A 171 -14.84 32.92 -18.22
N ALA A 172 -13.75 33.17 -17.51
CA ALA A 172 -13.15 34.50 -17.44
C ALA A 172 -12.63 35.00 -18.81
N ARG A 173 -12.19 34.08 -19.69
CA ARG A 173 -11.80 34.42 -21.07
C ARG A 173 -13.02 34.73 -21.94
N GLU A 174 -14.10 33.97 -21.80
CA GLU A 174 -15.35 34.23 -22.53
C GLU A 174 -15.94 35.59 -22.15
N GLU A 175 -16.02 35.90 -20.85
CA GLU A 175 -16.48 37.21 -20.37
C GLU A 175 -15.62 38.37 -20.92
N ALA A 176 -14.29 38.20 -20.94
CA ALA A 176 -13.38 39.19 -21.51
C ALA A 176 -13.53 39.35 -23.03
N HIS A 177 -13.89 38.28 -23.74
CA HIS A 177 -14.11 38.32 -25.19
C HIS A 177 -15.38 39.10 -25.55
N TRP A 178 -16.47 38.92 -24.78
CA TRP A 178 -17.74 39.61 -25.02
C TRP A 178 -17.77 41.06 -24.51
N ALA A 179 -16.87 41.43 -23.59
CA ALA A 179 -16.76 42.79 -23.08
C ALA A 179 -15.91 43.73 -23.96
N ALA A 180 -15.19 43.19 -24.95
CA ALA A 180 -14.33 43.92 -25.90
C ALA A 180 -15.09 44.26 -27.19
#